data_AF-A0A0M2K7D2-F1
#
_entry.id   AF-A0A0M2K7D2-F1
#
_cell.length_a   1.000
_cell.length_b   1.000
_cell.length_c   1.000
_cell.angle_alpha   90.00
_cell.angle_beta   90.00
_cell.angle_gamma   90.00
#
_symmetry.space_group_name_H-M   'P 1'
#
loop_
_entity.id
_entity.type
_entity.pdbx_description
1 polymer ?
#
loop_
_entity_poly.entity_id
_entity_poly.type
_entity_poly.pdbx_seq_one_letter_code
_entity_poly.pdbx_strand_id
1 'polypeptide(L)'
;MADYYGKGRTNIFKVKDIDALKTALAGAEFTVEARPDRGADAVVICVSDNDAAGSWSQLVYTEDDAEPTELFVPDMIADHLQDGQVAVFVHAGSEKLRYLSAYSIAVHANGQQVRLDLDDIYQRAAEEFGVDVNEIDWAMY
;
A
#
# COMPACT_ATOMS: atom_id res chain seq x y z
N MET A 1 6.22 25.98 -6.60
CA MET A 1 6.36 24.51 -6.47
C MET A 1 4.99 23.89 -6.69
N ALA A 2 4.93 22.66 -7.20
CA ALA A 2 3.74 21.84 -6.99
C ALA A 2 4.11 20.74 -6.02
N ASP A 3 3.12 20.32 -5.25
CA ASP A 3 3.26 19.25 -4.30
C ASP A 3 2.71 17.96 -4.94
N TYR A 4 3.26 16.83 -4.52
CA TYR A 4 2.72 15.52 -4.85
C TYR A 4 1.47 15.27 -4.01
N TYR A 5 0.43 14.72 -4.63
CA TYR A 5 -0.77 14.28 -3.91
C TYR A 5 -1.06 12.82 -4.23
N GLY A 6 -0.94 11.98 -3.21
CA GLY A 6 -1.25 10.57 -3.23
C GLY A 6 -2.41 10.19 -2.32
N LYS A 7 -2.97 9.02 -2.60
CA LYS A 7 -3.95 8.34 -1.75
C LYS A 7 -3.62 6.86 -1.69
N GLY A 8 -3.68 6.31 -0.49
CA GLY A 8 -3.54 4.88 -0.26
C GLY A 8 -4.76 4.31 0.45
N ARG A 9 -5.24 3.16 -0.04
CA ARG A 9 -6.24 2.35 0.67
C ARG A 9 -6.11 0.88 0.33
N THR A 10 -6.62 0.03 1.19
CA THR A 10 -6.71 -1.41 0.95
C THR A 10 -8.06 -1.83 0.36
N ASN A 11 -8.12 -3.08 -0.11
CA ASN A 11 -9.37 -3.84 -0.19
C ASN A 11 -9.94 -4.10 1.23
N ILE A 12 -11.13 -4.71 1.29
CA ILE A 12 -11.64 -5.25 2.56
C ILE A 12 -11.08 -6.65 2.73
N PHE A 13 -10.46 -6.93 3.88
CA PHE A 13 -9.90 -8.23 4.24
C PHE A 13 -10.21 -8.56 5.70
N LYS A 14 -10.02 -9.82 6.11
CA LYS A 14 -10.27 -10.26 7.49
C LYS A 14 -8.98 -10.44 8.27
N VAL A 15 -9.02 -10.08 9.56
CA VAL A 15 -7.89 -10.17 10.48
C VAL A 15 -8.17 -11.11 11.64
N LYS A 16 -7.12 -11.62 12.28
CA LYS A 16 -7.22 -12.45 13.49
C LYS A 16 -7.77 -11.65 14.67
N ASP A 17 -7.33 -10.40 14.79
CA ASP A 17 -7.68 -9.47 15.87
C ASP A 17 -7.55 -8.02 15.36
N ILE A 18 -8.66 -7.28 15.38
CA ILE A 18 -8.71 -5.88 14.91
C ILE A 18 -7.94 -4.94 15.84
N ASP A 19 -8.01 -5.17 17.15
CA ASP A 19 -7.39 -4.29 18.13
C ASP A 19 -5.87 -4.50 18.12
N ALA A 20 -5.40 -5.74 17.96
CA ALA A 20 -3.98 -6.02 17.76
C ALA A 20 -3.41 -5.32 16.51
N LEU A 21 -4.16 -5.31 15.40
CA LEU A 21 -3.76 -4.57 14.18
C LEU A 21 -3.69 -3.06 14.44
N LYS A 22 -4.69 -2.48 15.12
CA LYS A 22 -4.69 -1.05 15.47
C LYS A 22 -3.51 -0.69 16.36
N THR A 23 -3.15 -1.55 17.31
CA THR A 23 -1.97 -1.36 18.15
C THR A 23 -0.67 -1.42 17.34
N ALA A 24 -0.55 -2.36 16.40
CA ALA A 24 0.63 -2.48 15.54
C ALA A 24 0.83 -1.25 14.61
N LEU A 25 -0.26 -0.55 14.29
CA LEU A 25 -0.23 0.67 13.47
C LEU A 25 -0.24 1.96 14.32
N ALA A 26 -0.18 1.85 15.64
CA ALA A 26 -0.20 3.02 16.52
C ALA A 26 1.05 3.89 16.30
N GLY A 27 0.86 5.22 16.28
CA GLY A 27 1.92 6.19 16.02
C GLY A 27 2.17 6.49 14.54
N ALA A 28 1.56 5.73 13.63
CA ALA A 28 1.52 6.03 12.21
C ALA A 28 0.19 6.67 11.79
N GLU A 29 0.20 7.39 10.68
CA GLU A 29 -0.94 8.07 10.06
C GLU A 29 -1.73 7.09 9.16
N PHE A 30 -2.25 6.02 9.76
CA PHE A 30 -3.18 5.08 9.13
C PHE A 30 -4.49 4.99 9.94
N THR A 31 -5.62 4.84 9.24
CA THR A 31 -6.91 4.53 9.86
C THR A 31 -7.32 3.08 9.55
N VAL A 32 -7.74 2.35 10.59
CA VAL A 32 -8.33 1.00 10.46
C VAL A 32 -9.83 1.08 10.70
N GLU A 33 -10.62 0.93 9.65
CA GLU A 33 -12.08 0.95 9.71
C GLU A 33 -12.64 -0.47 9.70
N ALA A 34 -13.44 -0.82 10.72
CA ALA A 34 -14.18 -2.07 10.71
C ALA A 34 -15.30 -2.06 9.66
N ARG A 35 -15.53 -3.21 9.04
CA ARG A 35 -16.53 -3.47 8.00
C ARG A 35 -17.47 -4.60 8.41
N PRO A 36 -18.32 -4.40 9.44
CA PRO A 36 -19.19 -5.45 9.98
C PRO A 36 -20.17 -6.00 8.94
N ASP A 37 -20.48 -5.24 7.88
CA ASP A 37 -21.28 -5.68 6.73
C ASP A 37 -20.60 -6.81 5.92
N ARG A 38 -19.29 -7.01 6.09
CA ARG A 38 -18.48 -8.07 5.45
C ARG A 38 -17.96 -9.12 6.42
N GLY A 39 -18.34 -9.03 7.70
CA GLY A 39 -17.94 -9.93 8.79
C GLY A 39 -17.40 -9.15 9.99
N ALA A 40 -17.52 -9.74 11.19
CA ALA A 40 -17.10 -9.09 12.44
C ALA A 40 -15.61 -8.69 12.44
N ASP A 41 -14.79 -9.46 11.72
CA ASP A 41 -13.33 -9.30 11.71
C ASP A 41 -12.82 -8.63 10.41
N ALA A 42 -13.74 -8.10 9.59
CA ALA A 42 -13.40 -7.48 8.33
C ALA A 42 -13.01 -6.01 8.54
N VAL A 43 -11.94 -5.57 7.88
CA VAL A 43 -11.40 -4.21 7.99
C VAL A 43 -11.00 -3.65 6.62
N VAL A 44 -10.85 -2.33 6.57
CA VAL A 44 -10.10 -1.61 5.54
C VAL A 44 -9.12 -0.67 6.23
N ILE A 45 -7.91 -0.60 5.71
CA ILE A 45 -6.88 0.39 6.08
C ILE A 45 -6.86 1.50 5.03
N CYS A 46 -6.89 2.75 5.48
CA CYS A 46 -6.69 3.94 4.66
C CYS A 46 -5.47 4.71 5.15
N VAL A 47 -4.69 5.26 4.23
CA VAL A 47 -3.62 6.20 4.57
C VAL A 47 -4.26 7.54 4.92
N SER A 48 -3.93 8.08 6.09
CA SER A 48 -4.48 9.32 6.63
C SER A 48 -3.38 10.34 6.91
N ASP A 49 -2.35 10.34 6.08
CA ASP A 49 -1.19 11.21 6.21
C ASP A 49 -1.52 12.68 5.99
N ASN A 50 -0.86 13.53 6.77
CA ASN A 50 -1.10 14.97 6.72
C ASN A 50 -0.41 15.64 5.52
N ASP A 51 0.66 15.04 5.01
CA ASP A 51 1.40 15.49 3.83
C ASP A 51 0.72 15.06 2.50
N ALA A 52 -0.34 14.25 2.59
CA ALA A 52 -1.03 13.66 1.46
C ALA A 52 -0.10 12.86 0.54
N ALA A 53 0.96 12.24 1.05
CA ALA A 53 1.81 11.35 0.26
C ALA A 53 1.07 10.07 -0.14
N GLY A 54 0.06 9.64 0.62
CA GLY A 54 -0.65 8.37 0.43
C GLY A 54 0.25 7.14 0.57
N SER A 55 1.37 7.25 1.28
CA SER A 55 2.43 6.22 1.33
C SER A 55 2.08 5.08 2.30
N TRP A 56 2.50 3.87 1.95
CA TRP A 56 2.44 2.69 2.82
C TRP A 56 3.67 2.51 3.72
N SER A 57 4.71 3.33 3.51
CA SER A 57 5.84 3.48 4.41
C SER A 57 5.75 4.82 5.15
N GLN A 58 5.92 4.79 6.47
CA GLN A 58 5.96 5.98 7.32
C GLN A 58 7.05 5.86 8.39
N LEU A 59 7.61 7.00 8.77
CA LEU A 59 8.53 7.08 9.89
C LEU A 59 7.75 7.23 11.20
N VAL A 60 7.93 6.29 12.12
CA VAL A 60 7.28 6.29 13.43
C VAL A 60 8.30 6.65 14.50
N TYR A 61 7.96 7.65 15.32
CA TYR A 61 8.76 8.11 16.45
C TYR A 61 8.22 7.49 17.73
N THR A 62 9.00 6.66 18.41
CA THR A 62 8.69 6.17 19.75
C THR A 62 9.27 7.14 20.78
N GLU A 63 8.70 7.20 21.99
CA GLU A 63 9.15 8.17 23.03
C GLU A 63 10.60 7.91 23.50
N ASP A 64 11.13 6.70 23.26
CA ASP A 64 12.45 6.27 23.75
C ASP A 64 13.54 6.25 22.67
N ASP A 65 13.19 6.37 21.38
CA ASP A 65 14.16 6.27 20.28
C ASP A 65 14.65 7.64 19.82
N ALA A 66 15.98 7.78 19.71
CA ALA A 66 16.62 8.96 19.13
C ALA A 66 16.45 9.04 17.60
N GLU A 67 16.12 7.91 16.95
CA GLU A 67 15.95 7.79 15.50
C GLU A 67 14.61 7.12 15.18
N PRO A 68 13.82 7.65 14.23
CA PRO A 68 12.55 7.05 13.86
C PRO A 68 12.75 5.67 13.23
N THR A 69 11.80 4.77 13.47
CA THR A 69 11.73 3.48 12.78
C THR A 69 10.83 3.59 11.55
N GLU A 70 11.25 2.99 10.44
CA GLU A 70 10.40 2.87 9.24
C GLU A 70 9.36 1.76 9.44
N LEU A 71 8.09 2.12 9.40
CA LEU A 71 6.97 1.20 9.36
C LEU A 71 6.49 1.05 7.92
N PHE A 72 6.68 -0.14 7.35
CA PHE A 72 6.10 -0.52 6.06
C PHE A 72 5.00 -1.57 6.27
N VAL A 73 3.74 -1.15 6.11
CA VAL A 73 2.57 -1.98 6.48
C VAL A 73 2.51 -3.33 5.72
N PRO A 74 2.81 -3.41 4.41
CA PRO A 74 2.79 -4.68 3.68
C PRO A 74 3.72 -5.76 4.26
N ASP A 75 4.84 -5.38 4.88
CA ASP A 75 5.81 -6.35 5.43
C ASP A 75 5.34 -6.99 6.73
N MET A 76 4.44 -6.34 7.48
CA MET A 76 3.95 -6.85 8.76
C MET A 76 2.53 -7.42 8.69
N ILE A 77 1.73 -7.07 7.68
CA ILE A 77 0.29 -7.36 7.67
C ILE A 77 -0.03 -8.86 7.73
N ALA A 78 0.83 -9.72 7.18
CA ALA A 78 0.60 -11.16 7.12
C ALA A 78 0.37 -11.78 8.51
N ASP A 79 1.04 -11.27 9.54
CA ASP A 79 0.89 -11.74 10.92
C ASP A 79 -0.51 -11.49 11.50
N HIS A 80 -1.24 -10.52 10.93
CA HIS A 80 -2.58 -10.12 11.34
C HIS A 80 -3.68 -10.74 10.48
N LEU A 81 -3.38 -11.29 9.30
CA LEU A 81 -4.38 -11.85 8.39
C LEU A 81 -4.95 -13.19 8.88
N GLN A 82 -6.26 -13.41 8.75
CA GLN A 82 -6.80 -14.77 8.91
C GLN A 82 -6.24 -15.71 7.83
N ASP A 83 -6.22 -17.01 8.10
CA ASP A 83 -5.73 -18.02 7.15
C ASP A 83 -6.40 -17.88 5.77
N GLY A 84 -5.57 -17.88 4.72
CA GLY A 84 -6.01 -17.76 3.33
C GLY A 84 -6.49 -16.36 2.91
N GLN A 85 -6.44 -15.36 3.79
CA GLN A 85 -6.77 -13.97 3.41
C GLN A 85 -5.65 -13.31 2.62
N VAL A 86 -6.05 -12.31 1.82
CA VAL A 86 -5.16 -11.46 1.04
C VAL A 86 -5.52 -10.00 1.29
N ALA A 87 -4.56 -9.21 1.77
CA ALA A 87 -4.63 -7.76 1.80
C ALA A 87 -4.01 -7.20 0.52
N VAL A 88 -4.73 -6.32 -0.16
CA VAL A 88 -4.29 -5.63 -1.36
C VAL A 88 -4.20 -4.15 -1.04
N PHE A 89 -2.98 -3.64 -0.98
CA PHE A 89 -2.63 -2.24 -0.80
C PHE A 89 -2.64 -1.57 -2.15
N VAL A 90 -3.31 -0.43 -2.27
CA VAL A 90 -3.33 0.39 -3.49
C VAL A 90 -2.79 1.76 -3.13
N HIS A 91 -1.93 2.30 -3.99
CA HIS A 91 -1.46 3.67 -3.95
C HIS A 91 -1.65 4.29 -5.34
N ALA A 92 -2.13 5.53 -5.39
CA ALA A 92 -2.13 6.33 -6.60
C ALA A 92 -1.96 7.82 -6.25
N GLY A 93 -1.13 8.51 -7.01
CA GLY A 93 -0.90 9.93 -6.84
C GLY A 93 -0.22 10.58 -8.04
N SER A 94 -0.10 11.89 -7.96
CA SER A 94 0.62 12.63 -8.98
C SER A 94 1.16 13.95 -8.48
N GLU A 95 2.19 14.44 -9.15
CA GLU A 95 2.52 15.86 -9.18
C GLU A 95 2.08 16.43 -10.53
N LYS A 96 1.11 17.36 -10.51
CA LYS A 96 0.58 18.07 -11.71
C LYS A 96 0.10 17.17 -12.86
N LEU A 97 -0.21 15.90 -12.62
CA LEU A 97 -0.43 14.88 -13.67
C LEU A 97 0.77 14.72 -14.64
N ARG A 98 1.94 15.21 -14.25
CA ARG A 98 3.19 15.10 -15.01
C ARG A 98 4.03 13.93 -14.53
N TYR A 99 4.02 13.72 -13.22
CA TYR A 99 4.68 12.61 -12.57
C TYR A 99 3.61 11.77 -11.91
N LEU A 100 3.11 10.78 -12.65
CA LEU A 100 2.10 9.84 -12.18
C LEU A 100 2.81 8.72 -11.45
N SER A 101 2.36 8.38 -10.24
CA SER A 101 2.84 7.20 -9.54
C SER A 101 1.64 6.42 -9.04
N ALA A 102 1.64 5.12 -9.29
CA ALA A 102 0.68 4.22 -8.71
C ALA A 102 1.29 2.83 -8.62
N TYR A 103 0.92 2.13 -7.56
CA TYR A 103 1.31 0.75 -7.38
C TYR A 103 0.28 0.01 -6.54
N SER A 104 0.32 -1.30 -6.60
CA SER A 104 -0.43 -2.16 -5.72
C SER A 104 0.43 -3.29 -5.21
N ILE A 105 0.23 -3.67 -3.95
CA ILE A 105 0.92 -4.79 -3.31
C ILE A 105 -0.15 -5.72 -2.76
N ALA A 106 -0.14 -6.98 -3.18
CA ALA A 106 -0.96 -8.03 -2.59
C ALA A 106 -0.09 -8.84 -1.61
N VAL A 107 -0.58 -9.01 -0.39
CA VAL A 107 0.07 -9.79 0.67
C VAL A 107 -0.88 -10.88 1.11
N HIS A 108 -0.46 -12.13 0.97
CA HIS A 108 -1.20 -13.30 1.45
C HIS A 108 -0.82 -13.61 2.91
N ALA A 109 -1.73 -14.23 3.67
CA ALA A 109 -1.54 -14.58 5.08
C ALA A 109 -0.33 -15.48 5.39
N ASN A 110 0.30 -16.08 4.38
CA ASN A 110 1.54 -16.87 4.52
C ASN A 110 2.83 -16.05 4.28
N GLY A 111 2.71 -14.73 4.11
CA GLY A 111 3.83 -13.82 3.88
C GLY A 111 4.25 -13.64 2.42
N GLN A 112 3.66 -14.37 1.46
CA GLN A 112 3.93 -14.13 0.05
C GLN A 112 3.39 -12.76 -0.39
N GLN A 113 4.21 -12.02 -1.14
CA GLN A 113 3.86 -10.73 -1.68
C GLN A 113 3.99 -10.69 -3.20
N VAL A 114 3.09 -9.96 -3.86
CA VAL A 114 3.18 -9.61 -5.28
C VAL A 114 2.98 -8.11 -5.41
N ARG A 115 3.89 -7.43 -6.09
CA ARG A 115 3.79 -5.99 -6.37
C ARG A 115 3.51 -5.79 -7.86
N LEU A 116 2.70 -4.78 -8.16
CA LEU A 116 2.52 -4.23 -9.48
C LEU A 116 2.68 -2.71 -9.46
N ASP A 117 3.49 -2.19 -10.37
CA ASP A 117 3.72 -0.77 -10.61
C ASP A 117 3.13 -0.38 -11.97
N LEU A 118 2.91 0.93 -12.21
CA LEU A 118 2.50 1.42 -13.53
C LEU A 118 3.47 0.96 -14.63
N ASP A 119 4.76 0.87 -14.31
CA ASP A 119 5.82 0.55 -15.26
C ASP A 119 5.81 -0.92 -15.70
N ASP A 120 5.19 -1.81 -14.93
CA ASP A 120 5.05 -3.22 -15.32
C ASP A 120 4.24 -3.38 -16.61
N ILE A 121 3.44 -2.38 -16.99
CA ILE A 121 2.69 -2.42 -18.24
C ILE A 121 3.60 -2.43 -19.47
N TYR A 122 4.77 -1.79 -19.41
CA TYR A 122 5.68 -1.72 -20.57
C TYR A 122 6.27 -3.09 -20.86
N GLN A 123 6.74 -3.78 -19.83
CA GLN A 123 7.25 -5.15 -19.96
C GLN A 123 6.13 -6.10 -20.44
N ARG A 124 4.93 -6.00 -19.84
CA ARG A 124 3.78 -6.82 -20.24
C ARG A 124 3.33 -6.56 -21.67
N ALA A 125 3.32 -5.29 -22.11
CA ALA A 125 2.96 -4.92 -23.48
C ALA A 125 3.99 -5.44 -24.49
N ALA A 126 5.28 -5.34 -24.16
CA ALA A 126 6.36 -5.89 -24.99
C ALA A 126 6.18 -7.40 -25.21
N GLU A 127 5.92 -8.14 -24.14
CA GLU A 127 5.68 -9.59 -24.18
C GLU A 127 4.42 -9.96 -24.96
N GLU A 128 3.29 -9.30 -24.68
CA GLU A 128 2.00 -9.63 -25.28
C GLU A 128 1.95 -9.28 -26.78
N PHE A 129 2.58 -8.18 -27.19
CA PHE A 129 2.53 -7.70 -28.57
C PHE A 129 3.76 -8.10 -29.40
N GLY A 130 4.77 -8.73 -28.79
CA GLY A 130 5.98 -9.16 -29.46
C GLY A 130 6.82 -8.00 -30.01
N VAL A 131 6.89 -6.89 -29.27
CA VAL A 131 7.71 -5.71 -29.59
C VAL A 131 8.85 -5.57 -28.59
N ASP A 132 9.94 -4.88 -28.95
CA ASP A 132 11.01 -4.58 -27.99
C ASP A 132 10.51 -3.53 -26.99
N VAL A 133 10.74 -3.75 -25.69
CA VAL A 133 10.35 -2.80 -24.63
C VAL A 133 11.01 -1.43 -24.82
N ASN A 134 12.20 -1.39 -25.44
CA ASN A 134 12.92 -0.16 -25.74
C ASN A 134 12.32 0.63 -26.92
N GLU A 135 11.38 0.03 -27.67
CA GLU A 135 10.61 0.71 -28.71
C GLU A 135 9.31 1.32 -28.18
N ILE A 136 8.96 1.08 -26.91
CA ILE A 136 7.80 1.69 -26.26
C ILE A 136 8.27 2.95 -25.53
N ASP A 137 7.78 4.11 -25.93
CA ASP A 137 8.04 5.37 -25.22
C ASP A 137 7.34 5.37 -23.85
N TRP A 138 8.11 5.58 -22.78
CA TRP A 138 7.58 5.63 -21.42
C TRP A 138 6.88 6.96 -21.17
N ALA A 139 5.73 6.91 -20.48
CA ALA A 139 4.96 8.09 -20.11
C ALA A 139 5.63 8.93 -19.00
N MET A 140 6.51 8.33 -18.20
CA MET A 140 7.31 9.05 -17.21
C MET A 140 8.60 9.56 -17.86
N TYR A 141 8.82 10.87 -17.81
CA TYR A 141 10.00 11.57 -18.36
C TYR A 141 10.86 12.20 -17.26
#